data_AF-A0A940R012-F1
#
_entry.id   AF-A0A940R012-F1
#
_cell.length_a   1.000
_cell.length_b   1.000
_cell.length_c   1.000
_cell.angle_alpha   90.00
_cell.angle_beta   90.00
_cell.angle_gamma   90.00
#
_symmetry.space_group_name_H-M   'P 1'
#
loop_
_entity.id
_entity.type
_entity.pdbx_description
1 polymer ?
#
loop_
_entity_poly.entity_id
_entity_poly.type
_entity_poly.pdbx_seq_one_letter_code
_entity_poly.pdbx_strand_id
1 'polypeptide(L)' 'IITTLGILRPDPVTKEFYLDAYFPFSSVEEIKTNTGWDLKISPNVKTVPEPTDKELQNLREVDETGSLRKKK' A
#
# COMPACT_ATOMS: atom_id res chain seq x y z
N ILE A 1 -7.20 -2.91 3.71
CA ILE A 1 -6.75 -1.57 4.16
C ILE A 1 -5.57 -1.17 3.29
N ILE A 2 -5.62 -0.01 2.66
CA ILE A 2 -4.49 0.57 1.93
C ILE A 2 -3.87 1.63 2.84
N THR A 3 -2.60 1.47 3.17
CA THR A 3 -1.83 2.40 4.01
C THR A 3 -0.84 3.17 3.15
N THR A 4 -0.04 4.03 3.77
CA THR A 4 1.08 4.71 3.10
C THR A 4 2.22 3.75 2.72
N LEU A 5 2.34 2.61 3.43
CA LEU A 5 3.45 1.67 3.25
C LEU A 5 3.03 0.39 2.50
N GLY A 6 1.75 0.04 2.48
CA GLY A 6 1.32 -1.14 1.74
C GLY A 6 -0.17 -1.43 1.79
N ILE A 7 -0.51 -2.65 1.39
CA ILE A 7 -1.86 -3.15 1.27
C ILE A 7 -2.01 -4.35 2.20
N LEU A 8 -2.92 -4.21 3.16
CA LEU A 8 -3.32 -5.24 4.10
C LEU A 8 -4.66 -5.81 3.67
N ARG A 9 -4.78 -7.14 3.64
CA ARG A 9 -6.06 -7.81 3.36
C ARG A 9 -6.54 -8.57 4.59
N PRO A 10 -7.86 -8.58 4.84
CA PRO A 10 -8.43 -9.45 5.86
C PRO A 10 -8.45 -10.89 5.33
N ASP A 11 -8.01 -11.83 6.16
CA ASP A 11 -8.15 -13.26 5.89
C ASP A 11 -9.63 -13.66 5.99
N PRO A 12 -10.19 -14.36 4.99
CA PRO A 12 -11.61 -14.75 5.01
C PRO A 12 -11.95 -15.78 6.10
N VAL A 13 -10.95 -16.51 6.62
CA VAL A 13 -11.11 -17.56 7.62
C VAL A 13 -10.77 -17.03 9.01
N THR A 14 -9.56 -16.49 9.21
CA THR A 14 -9.10 -16.05 10.54
C THR A 14 -9.60 -14.65 10.91
N LYS A 15 -10.07 -13.87 9.91
CA LYS A 15 -10.44 -12.45 10.04
C LYS A 15 -9.31 -11.54 10.51
N GLU A 16 -8.07 -12.04 10.51
CA GLU A 16 -6.90 -11.23 10.81
C GLU A 16 -6.40 -10.50 9.57
N PHE A 17 -5.71 -9.38 9.78
CA PHE A 17 -5.07 -8.67 8.67
C PHE A 17 -3.68 -9.27 8.40
N TYR A 18 -3.41 -9.54 7.14
CA TYR A 18 -2.10 -9.93 6.66
C TYR A 18 -1.60 -8.96 5.59
N LEU A 19 -0.27 -8.87 5.46
CA LEU A 19 0.38 -8.08 4.41
C LEU A 19 0.25 -8.80 3.07
N ASP A 20 -0.47 -8.18 2.13
CA ASP A 20 -0.68 -8.70 0.78
C ASP A 20 0.34 -8.12 -0.21
N ALA A 21 0.56 -6.80 -0.12
CA ALA A 21 1.54 -6.11 -0.95
C ALA A 21 2.16 -4.91 -0.22
N TYR A 22 3.35 -4.49 -0.64
CA TYR A 22 4.01 -3.28 -0.13
C TYR A 22 4.49 -2.40 -1.28
N PHE A 23 4.67 -1.11 -1.04
CA PHE A 23 5.12 -0.18 -2.09
C PHE A 23 6.64 -0.25 -2.29
N PRO A 24 7.15 0.06 -3.50
CA PRO A 24 8.59 -0.05 -3.82
C PRO A 24 9.51 0.75 -2.90
N PHE A 25 9.01 1.86 -2.35
CA PHE A 25 9.74 2.75 -1.45
C PHE A 25 9.68 2.31 0.03
N SER A 26 9.03 1.19 0.34
CA SER A 26 8.83 0.67 1.70
C SER A 26 9.34 -0.76 1.83
N SER A 27 9.52 -1.22 3.07
CA SER A 27 9.95 -2.59 3.36
C SER A 27 8.99 -3.31 4.32
N VAL A 28 9.02 -4.64 4.29
CA VAL A 28 8.22 -5.48 5.21
C VAL A 28 8.61 -5.23 6.67
N GLU A 29 9.89 -4.99 6.94
CA GLU A 29 10.42 -4.68 8.28
C GLU A 29 9.91 -3.34 8.80
N GLU A 30 9.88 -2.32 7.94
CA GLU A 30 9.32 -1.00 8.27
C GLU A 30 7.83 -1.10 8.57
N ILE A 31 7.07 -1.88 7.79
CA ILE A 31 5.65 -2.12 8.02
C ILE A 31 5.44 -2.80 9.37
N LYS A 32 6.23 -3.82 9.70
CA LYS A 32 6.17 -4.49 11.00
C LYS A 32 6.49 -3.54 12.15
N THR A 33 7.53 -2.72 12.02
CA THR A 33 7.90 -1.74 13.05
C THR A 33 6.82 -0.69 13.30
N ASN A 34 6.13 -0.26 12.23
CA ASN A 34 5.02 0.70 12.32
C ASN A 34 3.68 0.06 12.73
N THR A 35 3.60 -1.27 12.76
CA THR A 35 2.38 -2.00 13.12
C THR A 35 2.51 -2.48 14.56
N GLY A 36 1.64 -1.99 15.45
CA GLY A 36 1.71 -2.27 16.90
C GLY A 36 1.32 -3.70 17.32
N TRP A 37 1.24 -4.64 16.39
CA TRP A 37 0.91 -6.06 16.62
C TRP A 37 1.71 -6.95 15.66
N ASP A 38 1.78 -8.25 15.95
CA ASP A 38 2.50 -9.20 15.09
C ASP A 38 1.74 -9.42 13.77
N LEU A 39 2.17 -8.68 12.74
CA LEU A 39 1.54 -8.72 11.42
C LEU A 39 1.98 -9.95 10.64
N LYS A 40 1.00 -10.79 10.27
CA LYS A 40 1.22 -11.94 9.38
C LYS A 40 1.56 -11.46 7.96
N ILE A 41 2.58 -12.06 7.36
CA ILE A 41 2.98 -11.76 5.98
C ILE A 41 2.44 -12.87 5.08
N SER A 42 1.77 -12.52 3.98
CA SER A 42 1.37 -13.51 2.98
C SER A 42 2.61 -14.18 2.37
N PRO A 43 2.62 -15.51 2.18
CA PRO A 43 3.68 -16.17 1.43
C PRO A 43 3.76 -15.68 -0.02
N ASN A 44 2.70 -15.05 -0.53
CA ASN A 44 2.62 -14.43 -1.84
C ASN A 44 2.75 -12.90 -1.79
N VAL A 45 3.42 -12.36 -0.78
CA VAL A 45 3.64 -10.91 -0.68
C VAL A 45 4.38 -10.41 -1.92
N LYS A 46 3.87 -9.33 -2.51
CA LYS A 46 4.44 -8.74 -3.74
C LYS A 46 4.66 -7.24 -3.57
N THR A 47 5.62 -6.72 -4.32
CA THR A 47 5.74 -5.27 -4.47
C THR A 47 4.66 -4.78 -5.42
N VAL A 48 3.98 -3.71 -5.05
CA VAL A 48 3.03 -3.02 -5.95
C VAL A 48 3.84 -2.40 -7.09
N PRO A 49 3.49 -2.66 -8.36
CA PRO A 49 4.20 -2.05 -9.49
C PRO A 49 4.03 -0.53 -9.46
N GLU A 50 5.05 0.17 -9.94
CA GLU A 50 4.95 1.62 -10.11
C GLU A 50 3.86 1.96 -11.14
N PRO A 51 3.12 3.06 -10.92
CA PRO A 51 2.09 3.49 -11.86
C PRO A 51 2.71 3.81 -13.21
N THR A 52 2.00 3.48 -14.28
CA THR A 52 2.44 3.77 -15.64
C THR A 52 2.30 5.25 -15.98
N ASP A 53 3.08 5.73 -16.97
CA ASP A 53 3.01 7.12 -17.44
C ASP A 53 1.59 7.55 -17.84
N LYS A 54 0.81 6.63 -18.42
CA LYS A 54 -0.58 6.89 -18.81
C LYS A 54 -1.50 7.08 -17.61
N GLU A 55 -1.34 6.26 -16.56
CA GLU A 55 -2.11 6.42 -15.32
C GLU A 55 -1.73 7.73 -14.61
N LEU A 56 -0.45 8.09 -14.61
CA LEU A 56 0.04 9.36 -14.08
C LEU A 56 -0.51 10.56 -14.86
N GLN A 57 -0.59 10.47 -16.19
CA GLN A 57 -1.19 11.52 -17.03
C GLN A 57 -2.68 11.69 -16.72
N ASN A 58 -3.44 10.59 -16.69
CA ASN A 58 -4.87 10.63 -16.35
C ASN A 58 -5.09 11.20 -14.94
N LEU A 59 -4.25 10.84 -13.97
CA LEU A 59 -4.35 11.36 -12.61
C LEU A 59 -4.03 12.87 -12.54
N ARG A 60 -3.09 13.37 -13.36
CA ARG A 60 -2.80 14.81 -13.48
C ARG A 60 -3.94 15.59 -14.12
N GLU A 61 -4.65 14.97 -15.06
CA GLU A 61 -5.81 15.55 -15.74
C GLU A 61 -7.03 15.61 -14.81
N VAL A 62 -7.21 14.61 -13.94
CA VAL A 62 -8.33 14.59 -12.98
C VAL A 62 -8.03 15.45 -11.74
N ASP A 63 -6.78 15.53 -11.30
CA ASP A 63 -6.35 16.31 -10.13
C ASP A 63 -5.84 17.70 -10.52
N GLU A 64 -6.63 18.47 -11.28
CA GLU A 64 -6.26 19.84 -11.72
C GLU A 64 -6.01 20.78 -10.54
N THR A 65 -6.69 20.54 -9.41
CA THR A 65 -6.60 21.37 -8.20
C THR A 65 -5.44 20.99 -7.28
N GLY A 66 -4.71 19.89 -7.58
CA GLY A 66 -3.63 19.37 -6.74
C GLY A 66 -4.09 18.93 -5.35
N SER A 67 -5.39 18.67 -5.18
CA SER A 67 -5.99 18.31 -3.89
C SER A 67 -5.49 16.95 -3.39
N LEU A 68 -5.10 16.07 -4.30
CA LEU A 68 -4.56 14.74 -3.98
C LEU A 68 -3.06 14.77 -3.63
N ARG A 69 -2.34 15.86 -3.91
CA ARG A 69 -0.89 16.02 -3.65
C ARG A 69 -0.56 16.72 -2.34
N LYS A 70 -1.55 16.96 -1.47
CA LYS A 70 -1.32 17.65 -0.20
C LYS A 70 -0.34 16.84 0.66
N LYS A 71 0.85 17.41 0.90
CA LYS A 71 1.77 16.87 1.90
C LYS A 71 1.08 16.98 3.27
N LYS A 72 0.99 15.84 3.95
CA LYS A 72 0.54 15.77 5.33
C LYS A 72 1.68 16.14 6.27
#